data_AF-L5LZD2-F1
#
_entry.id   AF-L5LZD2-F1
#
_cell.length_a   1.000
_cell.length_b   1.000
_cell.length_c   1.000
_cell.angle_alpha   90.00
_cell.angle_beta   90.00
_cell.angle_gamma   90.00
#
_symmetry.space_group_name_H-M   'P 1'
#
loop_
_entity.id
_entity.type
_entity.pdbx_description
1 polymer ?
#
loop_
_entity_poly.entity_id
_entity_poly.type
_entity_poly.pdbx_seq_one_letter_code
_entity_poly.pdbx_strand_id
1 'polypeptide(L)'
;MGCHINTDCFKAFYVHKFRAVLGKNRLIFPGEKVLLAWSGGPSSSSMIWQVLEGLSRDSAKRLRFVPGVVYVDEGAACGQSPEDRAKTLAEMKLILQTVGFPWHIVALEEVFGLPPSVLRHLAQEPSGTKGAYKAAVDSFLQQQHTPAQGEEQLSQPGSQDPQSPAGLPTAAQTEAQAPTAAQTEAQPPTAAQTEAQAPTAAQTEAQPPTAAQTEAQAPTAAQTEALSRLFDSVKTLTAKQELLQTLRTHLILHVARTHGYSKVMTGDSCTRLAIKLMTSLALGRGAFLAWDTGFSDERHGDVVVVRPMRDHTLKEVAFYNRLFAVPSVFTPAIDTKAPEKSSIHRLMEAFMLRLQAQFPSTVSTVYRTSEKLVKAPRDGNAGGPPDPRCLLCMCALDIDTADSATAFGAQTSHLSQMQPPTAPAEAPTTPCCSAGVGRAQGCCRGAGPCGREDPRASVIEQLCYGCRVNMKDLPSLDPLPPYILTEAQLRSQRASVLQEIQEYLIDSDDEAQTGES
;
A
#
# COMPACT_ATOMS: atom_id res chain seq x y z
N MET A 1 -36.43 9.07 -8.72
CA MET A 1 -36.20 10.37 -8.03
C MET A 1 -34.70 10.67 -8.08
N GLY A 2 -34.27 11.46 -9.06
CA GLY A 2 -32.90 11.97 -9.10
C GLY A 2 -32.85 13.25 -8.27
N CYS A 3 -32.07 13.27 -7.20
CA CYS A 3 -31.87 14.49 -6.43
C CYS A 3 -31.08 15.47 -7.33
N HIS A 4 -31.66 16.62 -7.67
CA HIS A 4 -30.93 17.70 -8.34
C HIS A 4 -29.98 18.33 -7.31
N ILE A 5 -28.77 17.80 -7.23
CA ILE A 5 -27.73 18.32 -6.35
C ILE A 5 -27.07 19.49 -7.07
N ASN A 6 -27.15 20.70 -6.51
CA ASN A 6 -26.36 21.85 -6.96
C ASN A 6 -24.86 21.52 -6.85
N THR A 7 -24.04 22.01 -7.77
CA THR A 7 -22.58 21.85 -7.82
C THR A 7 -21.91 22.06 -6.46
N ASP A 8 -22.31 23.07 -5.68
CA ASP A 8 -21.74 23.34 -4.36
C ASP A 8 -22.10 22.26 -3.33
N CYS A 9 -23.37 21.83 -3.33
CA CYS A 9 -23.83 20.73 -2.49
C CYS A 9 -23.10 19.43 -2.84
N PHE A 10 -22.86 19.19 -4.13
CA PHE A 10 -22.11 18.03 -4.59
C PHE A 10 -20.65 18.10 -4.14
N LYS A 11 -20.00 19.26 -4.28
CA LYS A 11 -18.63 19.49 -3.80
C LYS A 11 -18.52 19.19 -2.31
N ALA A 12 -19.39 19.80 -1.50
CA ALA A 12 -19.41 19.63 -0.05
C ALA A 12 -19.59 18.15 0.35
N PHE A 13 -20.53 17.45 -0.30
CA PHE A 13 -20.74 16.02 -0.09
C PHE A 13 -19.49 15.19 -0.47
N TYR A 14 -18.91 15.45 -1.64
CA TYR A 14 -17.76 14.72 -2.18
C TYR A 14 -16.51 14.87 -1.29
N VAL A 15 -16.24 16.10 -0.84
CA VAL A 15 -15.15 16.46 0.08
C VAL A 15 -15.40 15.89 1.48
N HIS A 16 -16.62 16.02 1.99
CA HIS A 16 -16.98 15.44 3.28
C HIS A 16 -16.74 13.93 3.33
N LYS A 17 -17.12 13.20 2.27
CA LYS A 17 -16.92 11.75 2.15
C LYS A 17 -15.45 11.36 2.31
N PHE A 18 -14.54 12.04 1.59
CA PHE A 18 -13.09 11.82 1.71
C PHE A 18 -12.58 12.05 3.14
N ARG A 19 -12.97 13.17 3.75
CA ARG A 19 -12.54 13.54 5.10
C ARG A 19 -13.10 12.61 6.18
N ALA A 20 -14.35 12.17 6.02
CA ALA A 20 -15.00 11.25 6.94
C ALA A 20 -14.27 9.91 6.96
N VAL A 21 -13.83 9.41 5.79
CA VAL A 21 -13.02 8.18 5.71
C VAL A 21 -11.71 8.33 6.49
N LEU A 22 -10.97 9.43 6.31
CA LEU A 22 -9.73 9.68 7.07
C LEU A 22 -10.00 9.82 8.58
N GLY A 23 -11.01 10.62 8.96
CA GLY A 23 -11.33 10.92 10.36
C GLY A 23 -11.95 9.75 11.14
N LYS A 24 -12.61 8.80 10.46
CA LYS A 24 -13.13 7.56 11.06
C LYS A 24 -12.00 6.61 11.46
N ASN A 25 -10.97 6.50 10.61
CA ASN A 25 -9.90 5.52 10.79
C ASN A 25 -8.72 6.06 11.62
N ARG A 26 -8.42 7.37 11.54
CA ARG A 26 -7.39 8.05 12.37
C ARG A 26 -6.00 7.40 12.33
N LEU A 27 -5.59 6.91 11.16
CA LEU A 27 -4.28 6.26 11.00
C LEU A 27 -3.13 7.23 10.66
N ILE A 28 -3.44 8.47 10.28
CA ILE A 28 -2.44 9.45 9.83
C ILE A 28 -2.30 10.56 10.86
N PHE A 29 -1.15 10.58 11.53
CA PHE A 29 -0.84 11.52 12.59
C PHE A 29 -0.34 12.86 12.03
N PRO A 30 -0.53 13.98 12.76
CA PRO A 30 0.04 15.27 12.39
C PRO A 30 1.56 15.18 12.19
N GLY A 31 2.07 15.84 11.15
CA GLY A 31 3.49 15.85 10.80
C GLY A 31 4.00 14.62 10.05
N GLU A 32 3.23 13.52 9.97
CA GLU A 32 3.67 12.34 9.20
C GLU A 32 3.87 12.66 7.71
N LYS A 33 4.88 12.05 7.10
CA LYS A 33 5.07 12.10 5.65
C LYS A 33 4.20 11.04 4.98
N VAL A 34 3.36 11.47 4.05
CA VAL A 34 2.41 10.61 3.32
C VAL A 34 2.70 10.65 1.83
N LEU A 35 3.00 9.49 1.24
CA LEU A 35 3.24 9.34 -0.19
C LEU A 35 1.91 9.12 -0.92
N LEU A 36 1.62 9.91 -1.94
CA LEU A 36 0.42 9.84 -2.76
C LEU A 36 0.77 9.08 -4.04
N ALA A 37 0.29 7.84 -4.18
CA ALA A 37 0.48 7.05 -5.39
C ALA A 37 -0.43 7.60 -6.50
N TRP A 38 0.19 8.23 -7.50
CA TRP A 38 -0.51 8.88 -8.60
C TRP A 38 -0.19 8.21 -9.92
N SER A 39 -1.24 7.91 -10.68
CA SER A 39 -1.14 7.23 -11.98
C SER A 39 -1.57 8.12 -13.14
N GLY A 40 -1.93 9.38 -12.89
CA GLY A 40 -2.58 10.27 -13.86
C GLY A 40 -4.05 9.97 -14.13
N GLY A 41 -4.56 8.82 -13.70
CA GLY A 41 -5.95 8.42 -13.90
C GLY A 41 -6.95 9.21 -13.05
N PRO A 42 -8.26 9.15 -13.37
CA PRO A 42 -9.28 10.00 -12.74
C PRO A 42 -9.35 9.92 -11.21
N SER A 43 -9.29 8.70 -10.64
CA SER A 43 -9.42 8.52 -9.18
C SER A 43 -8.19 9.00 -8.42
N SER A 44 -6.98 8.75 -8.94
CA SER A 44 -5.73 9.17 -8.29
C SER A 44 -5.52 10.68 -8.43
N SER A 45 -5.90 11.29 -9.56
CA SER A 45 -5.95 12.75 -9.68
C SER A 45 -6.97 13.36 -8.72
N SER A 46 -8.19 12.81 -8.63
CA SER A 46 -9.18 13.30 -7.67
C SER A 46 -8.66 13.24 -6.24
N MET A 47 -7.99 12.14 -5.85
CA MET A 47 -7.36 12.01 -4.55
C MET A 47 -6.35 13.14 -4.25
N ILE A 48 -5.47 13.47 -5.20
CA ILE A 48 -4.52 14.60 -5.03
C ILE A 48 -5.27 15.91 -4.78
N TRP A 49 -6.32 16.19 -5.57
CA TRP A 49 -7.12 17.40 -5.41
C TRP A 49 -7.81 17.47 -4.05
N GLN A 50 -8.29 16.33 -3.53
CA GLN A 50 -8.88 16.27 -2.19
C GLN A 50 -7.85 16.51 -1.08
N VAL A 51 -6.60 16.05 -1.26
CA VAL A 51 -5.51 16.34 -0.33
C VAL A 51 -5.14 17.82 -0.40
N LEU A 52 -5.03 18.39 -1.59
CA LEU A 52 -4.74 19.81 -1.80
C LEU A 52 -5.79 20.70 -1.12
N GLU A 53 -7.08 20.44 -1.36
CA GLU A 53 -8.17 21.16 -0.70
C GLU A 53 -8.19 20.91 0.82
N GLY A 54 -7.84 19.70 1.25
CA GLY A 54 -7.77 19.32 2.66
C GLY A 54 -6.66 20.03 3.44
N LEU A 55 -5.55 20.37 2.79
CA LEU A 55 -4.40 21.06 3.38
C LEU A 55 -4.53 22.59 3.38
N SER A 56 -5.47 23.15 2.61
CA SER A 56 -5.72 24.59 2.53
C SER A 56 -6.01 25.21 3.92
N ARG A 57 -5.53 26.44 4.13
CA ARG A 57 -5.68 27.18 5.39
C ARG A 57 -7.13 27.51 5.70
N ASP A 58 -7.97 27.68 4.68
CA ASP A 58 -9.39 28.00 4.81
C ASP A 58 -10.24 26.79 5.22
N SER A 59 -9.61 25.63 5.42
CA SER A 59 -10.29 24.38 5.72
C SER A 59 -10.56 24.21 7.22
N ALA A 60 -11.84 24.23 7.62
CA ALA A 60 -12.28 24.09 9.02
C ALA A 60 -11.76 22.83 9.75
N LYS A 61 -11.36 21.77 9.03
CA LYS A 61 -10.78 20.53 9.60
C LYS A 61 -9.44 20.17 8.95
N ARG A 62 -8.58 21.16 8.72
CA ARG A 62 -7.33 21.05 7.96
C ARG A 62 -6.56 19.74 8.21
N LEU A 63 -6.14 19.09 7.13
CA LEU A 63 -5.23 17.94 7.16
C LEU A 63 -3.85 18.41 7.66
N ARG A 64 -3.15 17.58 8.44
CA ARG A 64 -1.92 18.00 9.15
C ARG A 64 -0.68 17.18 8.79
N PHE A 65 -0.74 16.37 7.75
CA PHE A 65 0.39 15.56 7.28
C PHE A 65 1.12 16.26 6.14
N VAL A 66 2.35 15.81 5.83
CA VAL A 66 3.18 16.34 4.75
C VAL A 66 3.07 15.43 3.53
N PRO A 67 2.41 15.85 2.44
CA PRO A 67 2.27 15.03 1.24
C PRO A 67 3.57 14.99 0.43
N GLY A 68 3.80 13.90 -0.27
CA GLY A 68 4.64 13.84 -1.47
C GLY A 68 3.97 12.95 -2.50
N VAL A 69 4.28 13.10 -3.78
CA VAL A 69 3.65 12.33 -4.87
C VAL A 69 4.64 11.35 -5.46
N VAL A 70 4.21 10.14 -5.81
CA VAL A 70 4.99 9.21 -6.63
C VAL A 70 4.21 8.87 -7.91
N TYR A 71 4.91 8.93 -9.03
CA TYR A 71 4.46 8.42 -10.32
C TYR A 71 5.41 7.33 -10.80
N VAL A 72 4.85 6.18 -11.19
CA VAL A 72 5.59 5.06 -11.77
C VAL A 72 5.34 5.04 -13.27
N ASP A 73 6.39 5.25 -14.08
CA ASP A 73 6.34 5.08 -15.52
C ASP A 73 6.39 3.59 -15.87
N GLU A 74 5.28 3.08 -16.40
CA GLU A 74 5.11 1.69 -16.82
C GLU A 74 5.19 1.53 -18.34
N GLY A 75 5.56 2.59 -19.06
CA GLY A 75 5.50 2.66 -20.51
C GLY A 75 6.23 1.52 -21.21
N ALA A 76 7.41 1.13 -20.71
CA ALA A 76 8.16 -0.01 -21.25
C ALA A 76 7.40 -1.34 -21.15
N ALA A 77 6.79 -1.65 -20.00
CA ALA A 77 6.00 -2.86 -19.82
C ALA A 77 4.70 -2.85 -20.64
N CYS A 78 4.18 -1.66 -20.97
CA CYS A 78 3.03 -1.45 -21.83
C CYS A 78 3.38 -1.36 -23.34
N GLY A 79 4.65 -1.51 -23.72
CA GLY A 79 5.09 -1.44 -25.12
C GLY A 79 5.01 -0.04 -25.74
N GLN A 80 5.06 1.02 -24.93
CA GLN A 80 5.04 2.40 -25.42
C GLN A 80 6.40 2.82 -26.01
N SER A 81 6.35 3.67 -27.03
CA SER A 81 7.57 4.24 -27.62
C SER A 81 8.25 5.23 -26.65
N PRO A 82 9.58 5.44 -26.75
CA PRO A 82 10.26 6.46 -25.95
C PRO A 82 9.69 7.87 -26.13
N GLU A 83 9.19 8.19 -27.33
CA GLU A 83 8.57 9.48 -27.66
C GLU A 83 7.24 9.67 -26.92
N ASP A 84 6.37 8.66 -26.95
CA ASP A 84 5.08 8.69 -26.26
C ASP A 84 5.27 8.78 -24.73
N ARG A 85 6.28 8.07 -24.21
CA ARG A 85 6.68 8.14 -22.79
C ARG A 85 7.15 9.54 -22.43
N ALA A 86 8.05 10.13 -23.22
CA ALA A 86 8.56 11.48 -22.99
C ALA A 86 7.44 12.53 -23.01
N LYS A 87 6.50 12.40 -23.94
CA LYS A 87 5.31 13.27 -24.01
C LYS A 87 4.43 13.12 -22.77
N THR A 88 4.11 11.89 -22.39
CA THR A 88 3.31 11.60 -21.19
C THR A 88 3.99 12.16 -19.94
N LEU A 89 5.30 11.95 -19.78
CA LEU A 89 6.06 12.50 -18.66
C LEU A 89 6.07 14.02 -18.63
N ALA A 90 6.16 14.69 -19.78
CA ALA A 90 6.08 16.15 -19.86
C ALA A 90 4.70 16.67 -19.38
N GLU A 91 3.61 16.04 -19.81
CA GLU A 91 2.25 16.37 -19.36
C GLU A 91 2.09 16.11 -17.85
N MET A 92 2.60 14.99 -17.33
CA MET A 92 2.56 14.66 -15.90
C MET A 92 3.35 15.67 -15.06
N LYS A 93 4.56 16.08 -15.52
CA LYS A 93 5.40 17.07 -14.84
C LYS A 93 4.69 18.41 -14.70
N LEU A 94 3.98 18.88 -15.72
CA LEU A 94 3.22 20.13 -15.67
C LEU A 94 2.13 20.09 -14.59
N ILE A 95 1.44 18.96 -14.46
CA ILE A 95 0.42 18.77 -13.42
C ILE A 95 1.06 18.77 -12.03
N LEU A 96 2.16 18.03 -11.83
CA LEU A 96 2.86 17.96 -10.55
C LEU A 96 3.39 19.32 -10.09
N GLN A 97 3.93 20.11 -11.03
CA GLN A 97 4.35 21.49 -10.77
C GLN A 97 3.18 22.37 -10.28
N THR A 98 2.00 22.19 -10.87
CA THR A 98 0.78 22.92 -10.46
C THR A 98 0.31 22.52 -9.05
N VAL A 99 0.49 21.25 -8.67
CA VAL A 99 0.11 20.73 -7.34
C VAL A 99 1.05 21.24 -6.24
N GLY A 100 2.35 21.40 -6.54
CA GLY A 100 3.32 22.02 -5.63
C GLY A 100 3.77 21.13 -4.45
N PHE A 101 3.47 19.84 -4.45
CA PHE A 101 4.02 18.88 -3.48
C PHE A 101 5.38 18.35 -3.95
N PRO A 102 6.28 17.90 -3.05
CA PRO A 102 7.45 17.12 -3.47
C PRO A 102 7.00 15.91 -4.29
N TRP A 103 7.66 15.62 -5.41
CA TRP A 103 7.30 14.49 -6.28
C TRP A 103 8.50 13.62 -6.64
N HIS A 104 8.21 12.34 -6.88
CA HIS A 104 9.14 11.31 -7.30
C HIS A 104 8.59 10.68 -8.59
N ILE A 105 9.36 10.78 -9.67
CA ILE A 105 9.08 10.07 -10.91
C ILE A 105 10.08 8.92 -10.95
N VAL A 106 9.58 7.69 -11.08
CA VAL A 106 10.42 6.48 -11.16
C VAL A 106 9.97 5.62 -12.34
N ALA A 107 10.91 5.01 -13.04
CA ALA A 107 10.64 4.09 -14.12
C ALA A 107 10.47 2.67 -13.56
N LEU A 108 9.54 1.88 -14.10
CA LEU A 108 9.34 0.49 -13.65
C LEU A 108 10.63 -0.34 -13.82
N GLU A 109 11.46 0.00 -14.80
CA GLU A 109 12.79 -0.56 -15.04
C GLU A 109 13.72 -0.51 -13.80
N GLU A 110 13.51 0.43 -12.88
CA GLU A 110 14.32 0.56 -11.66
C GLU A 110 14.15 -0.63 -10.71
N VAL A 111 13.13 -1.47 -10.91
CA VAL A 111 12.93 -2.70 -10.11
C VAL A 111 14.15 -3.62 -10.14
N PHE A 112 14.95 -3.61 -11.21
CA PHE A 112 16.16 -4.41 -11.33
C PHE A 112 17.31 -3.92 -10.43
N GLY A 113 17.25 -2.68 -9.93
CA GLY A 113 18.22 -2.09 -9.01
C GLY A 113 17.78 -2.08 -7.54
N LEU A 114 16.61 -2.64 -7.21
CA LEU A 114 16.09 -2.60 -5.85
C LEU A 114 16.91 -3.47 -4.89
N PRO A 115 17.03 -3.08 -3.61
CA PRO A 115 17.65 -3.93 -2.60
C PRO A 115 16.68 -5.03 -2.11
N PRO A 116 17.18 -6.20 -1.68
CA PRO A 116 16.36 -7.27 -1.09
C PRO A 116 15.54 -6.82 0.14
N SER A 117 15.98 -5.77 0.84
CA SER A 117 15.28 -5.20 1.99
C SER A 117 13.85 -4.71 1.68
N VAL A 118 13.52 -4.45 0.42
CA VAL A 118 12.14 -4.12 -0.01
C VAL A 118 11.17 -5.25 0.36
N LEU A 119 11.61 -6.50 0.32
CA LEU A 119 10.82 -7.70 0.63
C LEU A 119 10.91 -8.12 2.10
N ARG A 120 11.37 -7.23 3.00
CA ARG A 120 11.37 -7.47 4.44
C ARG A 120 10.18 -6.81 5.11
N HIS A 121 9.61 -7.52 6.08
CA HIS A 121 8.67 -6.95 7.03
C HIS A 121 9.48 -6.26 8.12
N LEU A 122 9.27 -4.95 8.29
CA LEU A 122 9.91 -4.18 9.35
C LEU A 122 8.88 -3.98 10.45
N ALA A 123 9.21 -4.38 11.68
CA ALA A 123 8.29 -4.24 12.81
C ALA A 123 7.86 -2.78 12.96
N GLN A 124 6.57 -2.58 13.16
CA GLN A 124 6.00 -1.27 13.43
C GLN A 124 6.15 -0.98 14.93
N GLU A 125 6.71 0.17 15.30
CA GLU A 125 6.56 0.68 16.66
C GLU A 125 5.05 0.84 16.97
N PRO A 126 4.55 0.35 18.12
CA PRO A 126 3.12 0.25 18.39
C PRO A 126 2.43 1.61 18.20
N SER A 127 1.66 1.73 17.11
CA SER A 127 0.91 2.95 16.82
C SER A 127 -0.20 3.14 17.85
N GLY A 128 -0.16 4.30 18.50
CA GLY A 128 -0.88 4.55 19.75
C GLY A 128 -2.41 4.45 19.64
N THR A 129 -3.03 4.19 20.79
CA THR A 129 -4.48 4.09 20.98
C THR A 129 -5.23 5.36 20.52
N LYS A 130 -6.56 5.33 20.42
CA LYS A 130 -7.39 6.52 20.09
C LYS A 130 -7.07 7.75 20.97
N GLY A 131 -6.62 7.54 22.21
CA GLY A 131 -6.16 8.60 23.11
C GLY A 131 -4.86 9.26 22.62
N ALA A 132 -3.91 8.46 22.12
CA ALA A 132 -2.65 8.94 21.56
C ALA A 132 -2.87 9.81 20.31
N TYR A 133 -3.83 9.47 19.45
CA TYR A 133 -4.16 10.29 18.28
C TYR A 133 -4.63 11.70 18.68
N LYS A 134 -5.57 11.79 19.63
CA LYS A 134 -6.07 13.08 20.11
C LYS A 134 -4.94 13.89 20.76
N ALA A 135 -4.15 13.26 21.63
CA ALA A 135 -3.01 13.91 22.28
C ALA A 135 -1.98 14.44 21.26
N ALA A 136 -1.69 13.68 20.19
CA ALA A 136 -0.80 14.13 19.12
C ALA A 136 -1.35 15.34 18.36
N VAL A 137 -2.66 15.39 18.10
CA VAL A 137 -3.33 16.54 17.48
C VAL A 137 -3.29 17.77 18.38
N ASP A 138 -3.59 17.61 19.67
CA ASP A 138 -3.61 18.70 20.64
C ASP A 138 -2.18 19.27 20.85
N SER A 139 -1.18 18.40 20.97
CA SER A 139 0.25 18.79 21.06
C SER A 139 0.71 19.56 19.81
N PHE A 140 0.38 19.04 18.62
CA PHE A 140 0.71 19.70 17.36
C PHE A 140 0.04 21.08 17.21
N LEU A 141 -1.21 21.22 17.68
CA LEU A 141 -1.91 22.50 17.72
C LEU A 141 -1.23 23.51 18.65
N GLN A 142 -0.78 23.06 19.82
CA GLN A 142 -0.10 23.91 20.79
C GLN A 142 1.26 24.41 20.28
N GLN A 143 2.02 23.56 19.59
CA GLN A 143 3.28 23.92 18.93
C GLN A 143 3.09 24.96 17.81
N GLN A 144 1.96 24.94 17.10
CA GLN A 144 1.66 25.95 16.07
C GLN A 144 1.19 27.29 16.64
N HIS A 145 0.74 27.32 17.90
CA HIS A 145 0.28 28.53 18.58
C HIS A 145 1.36 29.17 19.47
N THR A 146 2.58 28.63 19.52
CA THR A 146 3.70 29.28 20.22
C THR A 146 4.34 30.30 19.25
N PRO A 147 4.14 31.63 19.43
CA PRO A 147 4.87 32.58 18.63
C PRO A 147 6.36 32.45 18.95
N ALA A 148 7.21 32.53 17.93
CA ALA A 148 8.64 32.71 18.09
C ALA A 148 8.88 34.04 18.82
N GLN A 149 8.95 34.00 20.15
CA GLN A 149 9.54 35.05 20.97
C GLN A 149 10.90 34.55 21.43
N GLY A 150 11.90 34.92 20.66
CA GLY A 150 13.30 34.75 20.99
C GLY A 150 14.03 35.97 20.46
N GLU A 151 13.91 37.09 21.18
CA GLU A 151 14.89 38.17 21.32
C GLU A 151 14.24 39.31 22.13
N GLU A 152 14.35 39.27 23.46
CA GLU A 152 14.67 40.48 24.20
C GLU A 152 15.36 40.15 25.51
N GLN A 153 16.42 40.91 25.73
CA GLN A 153 17.55 40.66 26.59
C GLN A 153 17.33 41.30 27.97
N LEU A 154 17.91 40.67 29.00
CA LEU A 154 18.28 41.20 30.32
C LEU A 154 17.74 42.60 30.71
N SER A 155 17.05 42.67 31.85
CA SER A 155 17.43 43.53 33.00
C SER A 155 16.51 43.28 34.20
N GLN A 156 17.07 42.83 35.33
CA GLN A 156 16.51 43.10 36.66
C GLN A 156 16.94 44.53 37.09
N PRO A 157 16.27 45.16 38.07
CA PRO A 157 16.64 44.95 39.48
C PRO A 157 15.45 44.84 40.46
N GLY A 158 15.71 44.29 41.66
CA GLY A 158 14.79 44.21 42.80
C GLY A 158 14.34 45.58 43.35
N SER A 159 13.48 45.71 44.34
CA SER A 159 13.19 44.83 45.49
C SER A 159 11.92 45.32 46.23
N GLN A 160 11.43 44.47 47.14
CA GLN A 160 10.55 44.73 48.31
C GLN A 160 9.02 44.49 48.17
N ASP A 161 8.63 43.36 48.78
CA ASP A 161 7.38 43.07 49.50
C ASP A 161 6.95 44.21 50.47
N PRO A 162 5.67 44.34 50.91
CA PRO A 162 4.96 43.22 51.53
C PRO A 162 3.41 43.14 51.43
N GLN A 163 2.92 41.93 51.76
CA GLN A 163 1.68 41.61 52.49
C GLN A 163 0.33 41.54 51.75
N SER A 164 -0.17 40.28 51.67
CA SER A 164 -1.59 39.86 51.68
C SER A 164 -2.34 40.37 52.93
N PRO A 165 -3.71 40.40 53.00
CA PRO A 165 -4.56 39.23 52.70
C PRO A 165 -6.00 39.46 52.17
N ALA A 166 -6.56 38.37 51.64
CA ALA A 166 -7.95 37.88 51.74
C ALA A 166 -9.16 38.79 51.39
N GLY A 167 -10.04 38.27 50.53
CA GLY A 167 -11.46 38.67 50.49
C GLY A 167 -12.20 38.43 49.17
N LEU A 168 -12.80 37.24 49.01
CA LEU A 168 -14.13 37.10 48.38
C LEU A 168 -15.17 37.71 49.37
N PRO A 169 -16.40 38.15 48.99
CA PRO A 169 -17.25 37.47 48.01
C PRO A 169 -18.28 38.35 47.22
N THR A 170 -19.10 37.63 46.42
CA THR A 170 -20.55 37.85 46.18
C THR A 170 -21.01 38.62 44.94
N ALA A 171 -21.53 37.82 44.01
CA ALA A 171 -22.76 37.94 43.23
C ALA A 171 -23.48 39.30 43.14
N ALA A 172 -23.81 39.68 41.90
CA ALA A 172 -25.17 40.05 41.54
C ALA A 172 -25.43 39.75 40.06
N GLN A 173 -26.45 38.93 39.82
CA GLN A 173 -27.11 38.73 38.54
C GLN A 173 -27.88 40.01 38.18
N THR A 174 -27.91 40.42 36.92
CA THR A 174 -29.11 41.05 36.34
C THR A 174 -29.15 40.80 34.83
N GLU A 175 -30.36 40.50 34.39
CA GLU A 175 -30.79 40.03 33.09
C GLU A 175 -30.64 41.03 31.93
N ALA A 176 -30.55 40.42 30.74
CA ALA A 176 -31.14 40.80 29.45
C ALA A 176 -31.60 42.25 29.19
N GLN A 177 -31.17 42.82 28.05
CA GLN A 177 -32.04 43.00 26.87
C GLN A 177 -31.28 43.68 25.71
N ALA A 178 -31.58 43.23 24.49
CA ALA A 178 -31.22 43.88 23.22
C ALA A 178 -32.00 45.20 23.02
N PRO A 179 -31.57 46.09 22.10
CA PRO A 179 -32.32 46.16 20.84
C PRO A 179 -31.51 46.47 19.57
N THR A 180 -31.97 45.85 18.49
CA THR A 180 -32.37 46.36 17.16
C THR A 180 -31.59 47.48 16.44
N ALA A 181 -31.18 47.08 15.22
CA ALA A 181 -30.83 47.78 13.98
C ALA A 181 -31.18 49.28 13.76
N ALA A 182 -30.26 49.97 13.07
CA ALA A 182 -30.60 51.01 12.09
C ALA A 182 -29.55 51.04 10.96
N GLN A 183 -30.06 51.21 9.74
CA GLN A 183 -29.37 51.30 8.45
C GLN A 183 -28.88 52.73 8.19
N THR A 184 -27.84 52.91 7.37
CA THR A 184 -27.66 54.11 6.53
C THR A 184 -26.83 53.75 5.29
N GLU A 185 -27.38 54.01 4.11
CA GLU A 185 -26.74 53.92 2.78
C GLU A 185 -26.35 55.32 2.25
N ALA A 186 -25.52 55.30 1.19
CA ALA A 186 -25.22 56.32 0.17
C ALA A 186 -24.12 57.36 0.51
N GLN A 187 -23.16 57.74 -0.37
CA GLN A 187 -22.86 57.48 -1.79
C GLN A 187 -21.41 57.98 -2.13
N PRO A 188 -20.87 57.84 -3.37
CA PRO A 188 -19.44 57.73 -3.71
C PRO A 188 -18.74 59.04 -4.14
N PRO A 189 -17.46 58.99 -4.55
CA PRO A 189 -17.16 59.49 -5.91
C PRO A 189 -16.07 58.74 -6.70
N THR A 190 -15.98 59.20 -7.94
CA THR A 190 -15.35 58.71 -9.18
C THR A 190 -13.86 59.08 -9.34
N ALA A 191 -13.12 58.21 -10.05
CA ALA A 191 -11.91 58.36 -10.88
C ALA A 191 -10.71 59.26 -10.46
N ALA A 192 -9.51 58.68 -10.53
CA ALA A 192 -8.39 59.22 -11.33
C ALA A 192 -7.27 58.17 -11.49
N GLN A 193 -6.79 58.04 -12.73
CA GLN A 193 -5.52 57.42 -13.08
C GLN A 193 -4.38 58.37 -12.75
N THR A 194 -3.25 57.88 -12.25
CA THR A 194 -1.97 58.59 -12.31
C THR A 194 -0.86 57.56 -12.42
N GLU A 195 -0.16 57.60 -13.56
CA GLU A 195 1.13 56.97 -13.77
C GLU A 195 2.18 57.59 -12.83
N ALA A 196 2.99 56.77 -12.17
CA ALA A 196 4.27 57.22 -11.63
C ALA A 196 5.28 56.06 -11.70
N GLN A 197 6.43 56.40 -12.27
CA GLN A 197 7.57 55.55 -12.55
C GLN A 197 8.27 55.03 -11.28
N ALA A 198 9.00 53.92 -11.46
CA ALA A 198 9.80 53.22 -10.48
C ALA A 198 10.89 54.08 -9.80
N PRO A 199 11.39 53.60 -8.65
CA PRO A 199 12.84 53.48 -8.52
C PRO A 199 13.28 52.09 -8.09
N THR A 200 14.37 51.68 -8.73
CA THR A 200 15.21 50.52 -8.46
C THR A 200 15.75 50.56 -7.02
N ALA A 201 15.48 49.51 -6.24
CA ALA A 201 16.26 49.18 -5.05
C ALA A 201 16.47 47.67 -5.02
N ALA A 202 17.73 47.28 -5.22
CA ALA A 202 18.21 45.93 -5.02
C ALA A 202 18.01 45.54 -3.55
N GLN A 203 17.27 44.48 -3.29
CA GLN A 203 17.34 43.75 -2.04
C GLN A 203 17.41 42.26 -2.34
N THR A 204 18.52 41.69 -1.90
CA THR A 204 18.86 40.27 -1.86
C THR A 204 17.78 39.51 -1.10
N GLU A 205 16.83 38.91 -1.81
CA GLU A 205 15.91 37.94 -1.22
C GLU A 205 16.60 36.59 -1.08
N ALA A 206 16.76 36.16 0.16
CA ALA A 206 17.12 34.82 0.53
C ALA A 206 16.10 33.82 -0.06
N GLN A 207 16.61 32.81 -0.76
CA GLN A 207 15.80 31.78 -1.40
C GLN A 207 14.99 30.96 -0.37
N PRO A 208 13.72 30.62 -0.64
CA PRO A 208 12.98 29.62 0.12
C PRO A 208 13.57 28.22 -0.12
N PRO A 209 13.39 27.25 0.81
CA PRO A 209 14.12 25.99 0.78
C PRO A 209 13.71 25.15 -0.44
N THR A 210 14.71 24.67 -1.16
CA THR A 210 14.63 23.82 -2.35
C THR A 210 13.70 22.63 -2.09
N ALA A 211 12.54 22.59 -2.75
CA ALA A 211 11.71 21.41 -2.79
C ALA A 211 12.54 20.24 -3.34
N ALA A 212 12.69 19.17 -2.57
CA ALA A 212 13.42 17.97 -3.00
C ALA A 212 12.74 17.37 -4.23
N GLN A 213 13.31 17.66 -5.40
CA GLN A 213 12.95 17.07 -6.68
C GLN A 213 13.92 15.91 -6.93
N THR A 214 13.48 14.68 -6.71
CA THR A 214 14.25 13.51 -7.13
C THR A 214 13.83 13.20 -8.56
N GLU A 215 14.58 13.72 -9.53
CA GLU A 215 14.42 13.33 -10.93
C GLU A 215 15.02 11.93 -11.13
N ALA A 216 14.27 11.06 -11.82
CA ALA A 216 14.73 9.73 -12.21
C ALA A 216 16.10 9.81 -12.91
N GLN A 217 17.05 8.96 -12.51
CA GLN A 217 18.12 8.58 -13.42
C GLN A 217 17.45 7.90 -14.62
N ALA A 218 17.73 8.36 -15.85
CA ALA A 218 17.15 7.76 -17.04
C ALA A 218 17.42 6.24 -17.04
N PRO A 219 16.39 5.39 -17.22
CA PRO A 219 16.57 3.94 -17.16
C PRO A 219 17.59 3.53 -18.23
N THR A 220 18.52 2.65 -17.84
CA THR A 220 19.54 2.16 -18.77
C THR A 220 18.87 1.27 -19.84
N ALA A 221 19.38 1.31 -21.07
CA ALA A 221 18.88 0.46 -22.16
C ALA A 221 18.84 -1.03 -21.77
N ALA A 222 19.81 -1.48 -20.96
CA ALA A 222 19.87 -2.84 -20.43
C ALA A 222 18.70 -3.18 -19.49
N GLN A 223 18.28 -2.25 -18.63
CA GLN A 223 17.13 -2.45 -17.74
C GLN A 223 15.81 -2.49 -18.51
N THR A 224 15.66 -1.63 -19.53
CA THR A 224 14.47 -1.67 -20.41
C THR A 224 14.39 -3.00 -21.15
N GLU A 225 15.50 -3.48 -21.71
CA GLU A 225 15.53 -4.77 -22.40
C GLU A 225 15.24 -5.93 -21.44
N ALA A 226 15.80 -5.92 -20.23
CA ALA A 226 15.51 -6.92 -19.20
C ALA A 226 14.02 -6.95 -18.82
N LEU A 227 13.40 -5.78 -18.68
CA LEU A 227 11.96 -5.66 -18.40
C LEU A 227 11.12 -6.24 -19.55
N SER A 228 11.46 -5.91 -20.80
CA SER A 228 10.77 -6.47 -21.98
C SER A 228 10.88 -7.99 -22.03
N ARG A 229 12.10 -8.54 -21.86
CA ARG A 229 12.32 -9.99 -21.82
C ARG A 229 11.50 -10.68 -20.72
N LEU A 230 11.40 -10.06 -19.53
CA LEU A 230 10.57 -10.57 -18.44
C LEU A 230 9.09 -10.62 -18.84
N PHE A 231 8.53 -9.51 -19.32
CA PHE A 231 7.11 -9.46 -19.67
C PHE A 231 6.77 -10.31 -20.90
N ASP A 232 7.69 -10.50 -21.85
CA ASP A 232 7.49 -11.37 -23.01
C ASP A 232 7.52 -12.86 -22.64
N SER A 233 8.25 -13.23 -21.58
CA SER A 233 8.31 -14.61 -21.10
C SER A 233 7.03 -15.09 -20.40
N VAL A 234 6.18 -14.16 -19.91
CA VAL A 234 4.94 -14.49 -19.20
C VAL A 234 3.83 -14.86 -20.18
N LYS A 235 3.25 -16.05 -20.00
CA LYS A 235 2.31 -16.66 -20.96
C LYS A 235 0.96 -15.95 -21.07
N THR A 236 0.36 -15.55 -19.95
CA THR A 236 -1.02 -15.06 -19.91
C THR A 236 -1.08 -13.56 -19.58
N LEU A 237 -2.07 -12.86 -20.11
CA LEU A 237 -2.27 -11.44 -19.78
C LEU A 237 -2.59 -11.22 -18.29
N THR A 238 -3.34 -12.15 -17.69
CA THR A 238 -3.62 -12.14 -16.24
C THR A 238 -2.32 -12.16 -15.44
N ALA A 239 -1.40 -13.09 -15.74
CA ALA A 239 -0.12 -13.16 -15.05
C ALA A 239 0.74 -11.90 -15.29
N LYS A 240 0.71 -11.31 -16.49
CA LYS A 240 1.40 -10.04 -16.77
C LYS A 240 0.84 -8.88 -15.92
N GLN A 241 -0.48 -8.79 -15.77
CA GLN A 241 -1.12 -7.76 -14.93
C GLN A 241 -0.77 -7.93 -13.45
N GLU A 242 -0.74 -9.17 -12.95
CA GLU A 242 -0.38 -9.49 -11.57
C GLU A 242 1.11 -9.25 -11.27
N LEU A 243 1.99 -9.59 -12.21
CA LEU A 243 3.41 -9.27 -12.13
C LEU A 243 3.64 -7.75 -12.12
N LEU A 244 2.99 -7.01 -13.02
CA LEU A 244 3.07 -5.55 -13.08
C LEU A 244 2.64 -4.91 -11.76
N GLN A 245 1.50 -5.34 -11.20
CA GLN A 245 1.01 -4.84 -9.93
C GLN A 245 1.98 -5.14 -8.77
N THR A 246 2.59 -6.32 -8.77
CA THR A 246 3.58 -6.73 -7.76
C THR A 246 4.82 -5.83 -7.83
N LEU A 247 5.42 -5.71 -9.01
CA LEU A 247 6.62 -4.90 -9.23
C LEU A 247 6.40 -3.41 -8.92
N ARG A 248 5.26 -2.85 -9.35
CA ARG A 248 4.84 -1.49 -9.01
C ARG A 248 4.76 -1.30 -7.49
N THR A 249 4.16 -2.25 -6.78
CA THR A 249 4.00 -2.17 -5.32
C THR A 249 5.37 -2.17 -4.63
N HIS A 250 6.31 -3.00 -5.08
CA HIS A 250 7.67 -3.03 -4.55
C HIS A 250 8.41 -1.72 -4.78
N LEU A 251 8.28 -1.15 -5.97
CA LEU A 251 8.91 0.11 -6.31
C LEU A 251 8.34 1.27 -5.49
N ILE A 252 7.02 1.37 -5.35
CA ILE A 252 6.37 2.38 -4.49
C ILE A 252 6.81 2.22 -3.03
N LEU A 253 6.88 0.98 -2.53
CA LEU A 253 7.33 0.70 -1.17
C LEU A 253 8.79 1.11 -0.97
N HIS A 254 9.66 0.85 -1.95
CA HIS A 254 11.04 1.31 -1.93
C HIS A 254 11.12 2.83 -1.85
N VAL A 255 10.42 3.55 -2.73
CA VAL A 255 10.38 5.03 -2.71
C VAL A 255 9.89 5.56 -1.36
N ALA A 256 8.85 4.93 -0.79
CA ALA A 256 8.32 5.30 0.51
C ALA A 256 9.38 5.18 1.61
N ARG A 257 10.07 4.04 1.69
CA ARG A 257 11.12 3.78 2.69
C ARG A 257 12.33 4.69 2.53
N THR A 258 12.83 4.85 1.30
CA THR A 258 14.02 5.66 1.00
C THR A 258 13.82 7.13 1.39
N HIS A 259 12.60 7.65 1.27
CA HIS A 259 12.30 9.05 1.57
C HIS A 259 11.56 9.25 2.90
N GLY A 260 11.43 8.20 3.73
CA GLY A 260 10.85 8.28 5.07
C GLY A 260 9.34 8.54 5.10
N TYR A 261 8.58 8.06 4.11
CA TYR A 261 7.13 8.08 4.12
C TYR A 261 6.58 6.88 4.91
N SER A 262 5.85 7.13 5.99
CA SER A 262 5.26 6.07 6.83
C SER A 262 3.91 5.57 6.30
N LYS A 263 3.30 6.31 5.36
CA LYS A 263 1.99 6.00 4.78
C LYS A 263 2.02 6.18 3.27
N VAL A 264 1.27 5.34 2.55
CA VAL A 264 1.03 5.48 1.11
C VAL A 264 -0.47 5.59 0.86
N MET A 265 -0.96 6.69 0.28
CA MET A 265 -2.35 6.80 -0.18
C MET A 265 -2.50 6.30 -1.61
N THR A 266 -3.50 5.45 -1.85
CA THR A 266 -3.87 5.00 -3.21
C THR A 266 -5.24 5.54 -3.63
N GLY A 267 -5.39 5.83 -4.93
CA GLY A 267 -6.64 6.28 -5.55
C GLY A 267 -7.68 5.17 -5.75
N ASP A 268 -7.73 4.17 -4.86
CA ASP A 268 -8.63 3.03 -4.97
C ASP A 268 -10.08 3.45 -4.69
N SER A 269 -10.88 3.57 -5.74
CA SER A 269 -12.30 3.92 -5.65
C SER A 269 -13.15 2.72 -5.23
N CYS A 270 -14.36 2.96 -4.71
CA CYS A 270 -15.35 1.93 -4.37
C CYS A 270 -15.55 0.92 -5.52
N THR A 271 -15.70 1.44 -6.75
CA THR A 271 -15.85 0.61 -7.95
C THR A 271 -14.60 -0.23 -8.24
N ARG A 272 -13.40 0.36 -8.14
CA ARG A 272 -12.15 -0.39 -8.36
C ARG A 272 -11.93 -1.44 -7.28
N LEU A 273 -12.29 -1.16 -6.03
CA LEU A 273 -12.21 -2.12 -4.94
C LEU A 273 -13.19 -3.28 -5.10
N ALA A 274 -14.41 -3.04 -5.60
CA ALA A 274 -15.35 -4.12 -5.91
C ALA A 274 -14.85 -5.02 -7.05
N ILE A 275 -14.26 -4.42 -8.10
CA ILE A 275 -13.62 -5.20 -9.19
C ILE A 275 -12.43 -6.00 -8.65
N LYS A 276 -11.58 -5.37 -7.84
CA LYS A 276 -10.42 -6.02 -7.20
C LYS A 276 -10.85 -7.17 -6.30
N LEU A 277 -11.93 -7.02 -5.54
CA LEU A 277 -12.52 -8.09 -4.72
C LEU A 277 -12.86 -9.31 -5.57
N MET A 278 -13.66 -9.12 -6.63
CA MET A 278 -14.10 -10.21 -7.51
C MET A 278 -12.92 -10.85 -8.26
N THR A 279 -11.94 -10.03 -8.67
CA THR A 279 -10.71 -10.50 -9.31
C THR A 279 -9.87 -11.34 -8.35
N SER A 280 -9.61 -10.86 -7.13
CA SER A 280 -8.85 -11.60 -6.12
C SER A 280 -9.56 -12.90 -5.73
N LEU A 281 -10.90 -12.92 -5.67
CA LEU A 281 -11.68 -14.16 -5.48
C LEU A 281 -11.46 -15.15 -6.62
N ALA A 282 -11.59 -14.70 -7.87
CA ALA A 282 -11.39 -15.54 -9.05
C ALA A 282 -9.95 -16.09 -9.18
N LEU A 283 -8.95 -15.35 -8.66
CA LEU A 283 -7.55 -15.76 -8.61
C LEU A 283 -7.20 -16.61 -7.37
N GLY A 284 -8.17 -16.95 -6.53
CA GLY A 284 -7.95 -17.77 -5.33
C GLY A 284 -7.23 -17.04 -4.19
N ARG A 285 -7.25 -15.70 -4.15
CA ARG A 285 -6.67 -14.88 -3.08
C ARG A 285 -7.68 -14.54 -1.97
N GLY A 286 -8.60 -15.46 -1.67
CA GLY A 286 -9.67 -15.27 -0.69
C GLY A 286 -9.15 -14.93 0.72
N ALA A 287 -8.03 -15.55 1.12
CA ALA A 287 -7.43 -15.37 2.44
C ALA A 287 -6.96 -13.93 2.73
N PHE A 288 -6.70 -13.13 1.70
CA PHE A 288 -6.10 -11.80 1.84
C PHE A 288 -7.07 -10.65 1.53
N LEU A 289 -8.34 -10.95 1.27
CA LEU A 289 -9.32 -9.94 0.84
C LEU A 289 -9.50 -8.81 1.84
N ALA A 290 -9.51 -9.10 3.14
CA ALA A 290 -9.64 -8.09 4.18
C ALA A 290 -8.51 -7.03 4.11
N TRP A 291 -7.30 -7.43 3.69
CA TRP A 291 -6.16 -6.55 3.48
C TRP A 291 -6.27 -5.78 2.15
N ASP A 292 -6.69 -6.49 1.10
CA ASP A 292 -6.77 -5.96 -0.27
C ASP A 292 -7.86 -4.90 -0.45
N THR A 293 -9.00 -5.01 0.25
CA THR A 293 -10.17 -4.12 0.12
C THR A 293 -10.43 -3.25 1.36
N GLY A 294 -9.75 -3.54 2.46
CA GLY A 294 -9.79 -2.76 3.70
C GLY A 294 -9.29 -1.32 3.54
N PHE A 295 -9.46 -0.51 4.59
CA PHE A 295 -9.03 0.90 4.54
C PHE A 295 -7.50 0.99 4.54
N SER A 296 -6.87 0.15 5.37
CA SER A 296 -5.44 0.04 5.51
C SER A 296 -4.93 -1.36 5.15
N ASP A 297 -3.73 -1.39 4.59
CA ASP A 297 -2.91 -2.58 4.38
C ASP A 297 -1.60 -2.40 5.14
N GLU A 298 -1.44 -3.16 6.23
CA GLU A 298 -0.28 -3.07 7.14
C GLU A 298 0.71 -4.22 6.92
N ARG A 299 0.60 -4.98 5.81
CA ARG A 299 1.44 -6.18 5.58
C ARG A 299 2.95 -5.88 5.47
N HIS A 300 3.32 -4.63 5.27
CA HIS A 300 4.72 -4.19 5.17
C HIS A 300 5.31 -3.75 6.51
N GLY A 301 4.45 -3.49 7.52
CA GLY A 301 4.80 -3.06 8.86
C GLY A 301 5.09 -1.56 8.96
N ASP A 302 6.30 -1.14 8.58
CA ASP A 302 6.78 0.25 8.66
C ASP A 302 6.01 1.24 7.77
N VAL A 303 5.55 0.77 6.60
CA VAL A 303 4.75 1.56 5.65
C VAL A 303 3.34 1.00 5.56
N VAL A 304 2.34 1.82 5.85
CA VAL A 304 0.92 1.43 5.75
C VAL A 304 0.28 2.03 4.52
N VAL A 305 -0.29 1.20 3.64
CA VAL A 305 -1.04 1.66 2.48
C VAL A 305 -2.48 1.96 2.91
N VAL A 306 -3.02 3.13 2.55
CA VAL A 306 -4.37 3.58 2.91
C VAL A 306 -5.19 3.99 1.69
N ARG A 307 -6.51 3.79 1.76
CA ARG A 307 -7.43 3.91 0.61
C ARG A 307 -8.53 4.95 0.88
N PRO A 308 -8.22 6.26 0.79
CA PRO A 308 -9.17 7.30 1.17
C PRO A 308 -10.33 7.49 0.18
N MET A 309 -10.16 7.05 -1.08
CA MET A 309 -11.19 7.15 -2.13
C MET A 309 -12.21 5.99 -2.11
N ARG A 310 -12.12 5.09 -1.13
CA ARG A 310 -12.90 3.83 -1.08
C ARG A 310 -14.41 4.00 -1.05
N ASP A 311 -14.92 5.17 -0.63
CA ASP A 311 -16.35 5.45 -0.58
C ASP A 311 -16.85 6.17 -1.85
N HIS A 312 -15.97 6.50 -2.80
CA HIS A 312 -16.29 7.19 -4.05
C HIS A 312 -16.43 6.20 -5.20
N THR A 313 -17.52 6.29 -5.94
CA THR A 313 -17.73 5.53 -7.18
C THR A 313 -17.01 6.20 -8.36
N LEU A 314 -16.70 5.44 -9.42
CA LEU A 314 -16.11 6.03 -10.63
C LEU A 314 -17.01 7.09 -11.28
N LYS A 315 -18.34 6.96 -11.15
CA LYS A 315 -19.29 7.96 -11.64
C LYS A 315 -19.17 9.27 -10.87
N GLU A 316 -19.12 9.22 -9.54
CA GLU A 316 -18.89 10.43 -8.71
C GLU A 316 -17.53 11.07 -9.01
N VAL A 317 -16.46 10.27 -9.15
CA VAL A 317 -15.12 10.75 -9.54
C VAL A 317 -15.18 11.46 -10.89
N ALA A 318 -15.83 10.87 -11.90
CA ALA A 318 -15.95 11.48 -13.22
C ALA A 318 -16.71 12.82 -13.17
N PHE A 319 -17.82 12.90 -12.43
CA PHE A 319 -18.55 14.15 -12.24
C PHE A 319 -17.71 15.21 -11.53
N TYR A 320 -17.04 14.84 -10.44
CA TYR A 320 -16.18 15.77 -9.71
C TYR A 320 -15.07 16.32 -10.61
N ASN A 321 -14.34 15.44 -11.29
CA ASN A 321 -13.25 15.87 -12.16
C ASN A 321 -13.73 16.77 -13.30
N ARG A 322 -14.89 16.47 -13.88
CA ARG A 322 -15.51 17.27 -14.95
C ARG A 322 -15.96 18.66 -14.45
N LEU A 323 -16.61 18.72 -13.28
CA LEU A 323 -17.20 19.94 -12.73
C LEU A 323 -16.13 20.90 -12.17
N PHE A 324 -15.04 20.36 -11.63
CA PHE A 324 -13.97 21.15 -10.98
C PHE A 324 -12.66 21.12 -11.76
N ALA A 325 -12.70 20.74 -13.04
CA ALA A 325 -11.55 20.73 -13.96
C ALA A 325 -10.29 20.05 -13.39
N VAL A 326 -10.48 18.91 -12.72
CA VAL A 326 -9.35 18.11 -12.23
C VAL A 326 -8.66 17.46 -13.43
N PRO A 327 -7.37 17.73 -13.67
CA PRO A 327 -6.63 17.18 -14.79
C PRO A 327 -6.39 15.69 -14.59
N SER A 328 -6.54 14.95 -15.69
CA SER A 328 -6.21 13.53 -15.77
C SER A 328 -5.49 13.28 -17.08
N VAL A 329 -4.43 12.48 -17.03
CA VAL A 329 -3.66 12.09 -18.20
C VAL A 329 -3.99 10.64 -18.51
N PHE A 330 -4.28 10.37 -19.77
CA PHE A 330 -4.50 9.00 -20.22
C PHE A 330 -3.14 8.31 -20.38
N THR A 331 -2.88 7.28 -19.58
CA THR A 331 -1.70 6.41 -19.74
C THR A 331 -2.16 5.04 -20.23
N PRO A 332 -1.66 4.55 -21.37
CA PRO A 332 -1.93 3.19 -21.82
C PRO A 332 -1.52 2.15 -20.76
N ALA A 333 -2.47 1.31 -20.36
CA ALA A 333 -2.23 0.12 -19.56
C ALA A 333 -1.94 -1.10 -20.46
N ILE A 334 -1.36 -2.15 -19.89
CA ILE A 334 -1.01 -3.41 -20.59
C ILE A 334 -2.21 -4.12 -21.24
N ASP A 335 -3.43 -3.82 -20.78
CA ASP A 335 -4.69 -4.38 -21.27
C ASP A 335 -5.49 -3.36 -22.12
N THR A 336 -4.86 -2.26 -22.53
CA THR A 336 -5.49 -1.25 -23.40
C THR A 336 -5.83 -1.86 -24.75
N LYS A 337 -7.09 -1.69 -25.19
CA LYS A 337 -7.67 -2.33 -26.39
C LYS A 337 -7.72 -3.87 -26.35
N ALA A 338 -7.45 -4.50 -25.21
CA ALA A 338 -7.60 -5.95 -25.08
C ALA A 338 -9.09 -6.34 -25.03
N PRO A 339 -9.49 -7.49 -25.62
CA PRO A 339 -10.86 -8.00 -25.53
C PRO A 339 -11.32 -8.24 -24.08
N GLU A 340 -12.63 -8.22 -23.84
CA GLU A 340 -13.24 -8.46 -22.50
C GLU A 340 -12.78 -9.78 -21.87
N LYS A 341 -12.60 -10.84 -22.67
CA LYS A 341 -12.21 -12.18 -22.22
C LYS A 341 -10.70 -12.45 -22.26
N SER A 342 -9.88 -11.41 -22.45
CA SER A 342 -8.42 -11.55 -22.58
C SER A 342 -7.71 -11.83 -21.25
N SER A 343 -8.30 -11.42 -20.13
CA SER A 343 -7.76 -11.62 -18.79
C SER A 343 -8.89 -11.73 -17.76
N ILE A 344 -8.59 -12.31 -16.61
CA ILE A 344 -9.52 -12.34 -15.48
C ILE A 344 -9.85 -10.92 -15.02
N HIS A 345 -8.88 -10.00 -15.04
CA HIS A 345 -9.08 -8.60 -14.69
C HIS A 345 -10.11 -7.91 -15.60
N ARG A 346 -9.96 -8.04 -16.92
CA ARG A 346 -10.90 -7.45 -17.89
C ARG A 346 -12.29 -8.08 -17.80
N LEU A 347 -12.35 -9.40 -17.62
CA LEU A 347 -13.61 -10.12 -17.48
C LEU A 347 -14.36 -9.67 -16.22
N MET A 348 -13.68 -9.58 -15.07
CA MET A 348 -14.29 -9.16 -13.81
C MET A 348 -14.70 -7.69 -13.82
N GLU A 349 -13.90 -6.82 -14.44
CA GLU A 349 -14.27 -5.42 -14.63
C GLU A 349 -15.54 -5.28 -15.46
N ALA A 350 -15.59 -5.92 -16.63
CA ALA A 350 -16.75 -5.83 -17.50
C ALA A 350 -18.00 -6.47 -16.87
N PHE A 351 -17.84 -7.61 -16.18
CA PHE A 351 -18.89 -8.23 -15.39
C PHE A 351 -19.46 -7.25 -14.35
N MET A 352 -18.60 -6.63 -13.56
CA MET A 352 -19.03 -5.75 -12.47
C MET A 352 -19.72 -4.48 -13.00
N LEU A 353 -19.16 -3.87 -14.06
CA LEU A 353 -19.72 -2.67 -14.68
C LEU A 353 -21.07 -2.97 -15.36
N ARG A 354 -21.20 -4.11 -16.04
CA ARG A 354 -22.46 -4.56 -16.66
C ARG A 354 -23.54 -4.84 -15.61
N LEU A 355 -23.15 -5.48 -14.49
CA LEU A 355 -24.06 -5.77 -13.38
C LEU A 355 -24.54 -4.48 -12.70
N GLN A 356 -23.66 -3.50 -12.53
CA GLN A 356 -24.03 -2.17 -12.00
C GLN A 356 -24.98 -1.40 -12.92
N ALA A 357 -24.83 -1.53 -14.24
CA ALA A 357 -25.71 -0.86 -15.20
C ALA A 357 -27.15 -1.36 -15.10
N GLN A 358 -27.34 -2.65 -14.82
CA GLN A 358 -28.66 -3.27 -14.64
C GLN A 358 -29.23 -3.04 -13.24
N PHE A 359 -28.37 -3.07 -12.21
CA PHE A 359 -28.77 -2.95 -10.81
C PHE A 359 -27.99 -1.82 -10.13
N PRO A 360 -28.58 -0.61 -10.07
CA PRO A 360 -27.98 0.51 -9.35
C PRO A 360 -27.84 0.13 -7.86
N SER A 361 -26.60 0.13 -7.35
CA SER A 361 -26.15 -0.26 -5.98
C SER A 361 -25.32 -1.54 -5.91
N THR A 362 -25.19 -2.33 -6.99
CA THR A 362 -24.36 -3.56 -6.97
C THR A 362 -22.95 -3.32 -6.44
N VAL A 363 -22.26 -2.31 -6.96
CA VAL A 363 -20.89 -1.97 -6.51
C VAL A 363 -20.84 -1.68 -5.03
N SER A 364 -21.76 -0.86 -4.53
CA SER A 364 -21.81 -0.51 -3.11
C SER A 364 -22.10 -1.75 -2.26
N THR A 365 -23.05 -2.60 -2.65
CA THR A 365 -23.40 -3.81 -1.88
C THR A 365 -22.24 -4.80 -1.82
N VAL A 366 -21.58 -5.06 -2.96
CA VAL A 366 -20.41 -5.94 -3.03
C VAL A 366 -19.27 -5.38 -2.17
N TYR A 367 -18.98 -4.09 -2.29
CA TYR A 367 -17.93 -3.46 -1.49
C TYR A 367 -18.24 -3.45 0.01
N ARG A 368 -19.46 -3.06 0.41
CA ARG A 368 -19.92 -3.07 1.82
C ARG A 368 -19.89 -4.47 2.43
N THR A 369 -20.12 -5.50 1.62
CA THR A 369 -19.96 -6.90 2.06
C THR A 369 -18.50 -7.21 2.37
N SER A 370 -17.56 -6.74 1.53
CA SER A 370 -16.13 -6.92 1.79
C SER A 370 -15.62 -6.20 3.04
N GLU A 371 -16.24 -5.08 3.45
CA GLU A 371 -15.89 -4.39 4.70
C GLU A 371 -16.20 -5.20 5.96
N LYS A 372 -17.06 -6.22 5.85
CA LYS A 372 -17.37 -7.13 6.97
C LYS A 372 -16.31 -8.21 7.15
N LEU A 373 -15.41 -8.38 6.19
CA LEU A 373 -14.30 -9.31 6.29
C LEU A 373 -13.31 -8.78 7.32
N VAL A 374 -12.97 -9.61 8.29
CA VAL A 374 -12.02 -9.28 9.35
C VAL A 374 -10.64 -9.77 8.94
N LYS A 375 -9.61 -8.97 9.20
CA LYS A 375 -8.22 -9.44 9.14
C LYS A 375 -8.10 -10.51 10.22
N ALA A 376 -7.99 -11.78 9.86
CA ALA A 376 -7.92 -12.87 10.84
C ALA A 376 -6.87 -12.51 11.92
N PRO A 377 -7.25 -12.37 13.20
CA PRO A 377 -6.30 -12.38 14.28
C PRO A 377 -5.70 -13.77 14.25
N ARG A 378 -4.41 -13.89 13.96
CA ARG A 378 -3.74 -15.12 14.34
C ARG A 378 -3.57 -15.02 15.83
N ASP A 379 -4.23 -15.91 16.57
CA ASP A 379 -3.97 -16.20 17.98
C ASP A 379 -2.54 -16.79 18.08
N GLY A 380 -1.54 -16.00 17.72
CA GLY A 380 -0.15 -16.29 17.97
C GLY A 380 0.18 -15.76 19.35
N ASN A 381 0.53 -16.65 20.27
CA ASN A 381 1.24 -16.30 21.49
C ASN A 381 2.24 -15.16 21.18
N ALA A 382 2.23 -14.09 21.96
CA ALA A 382 3.05 -12.89 21.76
C ALA A 382 4.58 -13.12 21.82
N GLY A 383 5.03 -14.39 21.78
CA GLY A 383 6.43 -14.83 21.72
C GLY A 383 6.76 -15.84 20.61
N GLY A 384 5.86 -16.11 19.66
CA GLY A 384 6.16 -16.95 18.49
C GLY A 384 6.95 -16.21 17.39
N PRO A 385 7.76 -16.90 16.57
CA PRO A 385 8.41 -16.29 15.42
C PRO A 385 7.36 -15.70 14.45
N PRO A 386 7.65 -14.56 13.79
CA PRO A 386 6.71 -13.93 12.88
C PRO A 386 6.35 -14.89 11.74
N ASP A 387 5.04 -14.99 11.44
CA ASP A 387 4.53 -15.87 10.41
C ASP A 387 5.27 -15.74 9.08
N PRO A 388 5.46 -16.86 8.36
CA PRO A 388 6.10 -16.81 7.06
C PRO A 388 5.25 -15.99 6.08
N ARG A 389 5.91 -15.12 5.31
CA ARG A 389 5.27 -14.21 4.36
C ARG A 389 5.63 -14.59 2.93
N CYS A 390 4.68 -14.44 2.02
CA CYS A 390 4.88 -14.59 0.59
C CYS A 390 6.02 -13.69 0.09
N LEU A 391 6.94 -14.28 -0.66
CA LEU A 391 8.08 -13.58 -1.28
C LEU A 391 7.64 -12.44 -2.21
N LEU A 392 6.54 -12.64 -2.95
CA LEU A 392 6.06 -11.66 -3.93
C LEU A 392 5.07 -10.65 -3.36
N CYS A 393 4.02 -11.08 -2.66
CA CYS A 393 2.95 -10.14 -2.26
C CYS A 393 3.01 -9.75 -0.78
N MET A 394 3.96 -10.30 -0.01
CA MET A 394 4.14 -10.07 1.43
C MET A 394 2.93 -10.43 2.31
N CYS A 395 1.89 -11.04 1.74
CA CYS A 395 0.81 -11.67 2.50
C CYS A 395 1.36 -12.79 3.37
N ALA A 396 0.70 -13.09 4.49
CA ALA A 396 0.96 -14.32 5.24
C ALA A 396 0.82 -15.54 4.31
N LEU A 397 1.68 -16.55 4.46
CA LEU A 397 1.51 -17.80 3.73
C LEU A 397 0.24 -18.51 4.21
N ASP A 398 -0.54 -18.98 3.23
CA ASP A 398 -1.84 -19.63 3.37
C ASP A 398 -1.76 -21.14 3.05
N ILE A 399 -0.55 -21.72 3.05
CA ILE A 399 -0.28 -23.09 2.61
C ILE A 399 -0.26 -24.09 3.78
N ASP A 400 -0.27 -23.61 5.02
CA ASP A 400 -0.36 -24.51 6.17
C ASP A 400 -1.74 -25.18 6.22
N THR A 401 -1.72 -26.51 6.11
CA THR A 401 -2.85 -27.41 5.91
C THR A 401 -3.79 -27.54 7.10
N ALA A 402 -3.41 -27.01 8.28
CA ALA A 402 -4.23 -27.08 9.48
C ALA A 402 -5.32 -25.99 9.56
N ASP A 403 -5.06 -24.79 9.03
CA ASP A 403 -5.91 -23.59 9.22
C ASP A 403 -6.13 -22.76 7.95
N SER A 404 -5.82 -23.32 6.78
CA SER A 404 -6.05 -22.63 5.52
C SER A 404 -7.55 -22.54 5.22
N ALA A 405 -8.13 -21.35 5.40
CA ALA A 405 -9.52 -21.00 5.05
C ALA A 405 -9.88 -21.19 3.56
N THR A 406 -8.95 -21.70 2.76
CA THR A 406 -9.22 -22.24 1.42
C THR A 406 -9.91 -23.59 1.56
N ALA A 407 -11.22 -23.64 1.26
CA ALA A 407 -12.04 -24.84 1.18
C ALA A 407 -11.45 -25.99 0.31
N PHE A 408 -10.36 -25.74 -0.43
CA PHE A 408 -9.67 -26.71 -1.27
C PHE A 408 -8.65 -27.57 -0.53
N GLY A 409 -8.08 -27.11 0.61
CA GLY A 409 -7.08 -27.87 1.38
C GLY A 409 -7.64 -29.17 1.98
N ALA A 410 -8.94 -29.20 2.28
CA ALA A 410 -9.64 -30.38 2.80
C ALA A 410 -9.88 -31.49 1.76
N GLN A 411 -9.79 -31.21 0.45
CA GLN A 411 -10.09 -32.19 -0.60
C GLN A 411 -8.86 -32.90 -1.15
N THR A 412 -7.67 -32.30 -1.06
CA THR A 412 -6.46 -32.87 -1.68
C THR A 412 -5.73 -33.91 -0.81
N SER A 413 -6.01 -34.00 0.49
CA SER A 413 -5.44 -35.03 1.37
C SER A 413 -6.20 -36.37 1.30
N HIS A 414 -7.45 -36.39 0.82
CA HIS A 414 -8.29 -37.59 0.78
C HIS A 414 -8.45 -38.25 -0.60
N LEU A 415 -7.98 -37.63 -1.69
CA LEU A 415 -8.15 -38.17 -3.06
C LEU A 415 -6.96 -39.01 -3.58
N SER A 416 -5.90 -39.19 -2.79
CA SER A 416 -4.77 -40.09 -3.13
C SER A 416 -4.87 -41.50 -2.53
N GLN A 417 -6.00 -41.90 -1.94
CA GLN A 417 -6.23 -43.27 -1.44
C GLN A 417 -7.41 -43.97 -2.11
N MET A 418 -7.56 -43.85 -3.43
CA MET A 418 -8.37 -44.81 -4.19
C MET A 418 -7.42 -45.75 -4.93
N GLN A 419 -7.00 -46.81 -4.23
CA GLN A 419 -6.39 -47.99 -4.84
C GLN A 419 -7.38 -48.61 -5.85
N PRO A 420 -6.93 -49.03 -7.04
CA PRO A 420 -7.76 -49.81 -7.94
C PRO A 420 -8.08 -51.19 -7.32
N PRO A 421 -9.30 -51.73 -7.49
CA PRO A 421 -9.69 -52.99 -6.87
C PRO A 421 -8.91 -54.18 -7.48
N THR A 422 -8.29 -54.94 -6.59
CA THR A 422 -7.54 -56.17 -6.85
C THR A 422 -8.49 -57.29 -7.29
N ALA A 423 -8.25 -57.88 -8.48
CA ALA A 423 -8.85 -59.16 -8.87
C ALA A 423 -8.07 -60.33 -8.21
N PRO A 424 -8.71 -61.44 -7.81
CA PRO A 424 -8.01 -62.54 -7.14
C PRO A 424 -7.18 -63.35 -8.13
N ALA A 425 -5.94 -63.68 -7.73
CA ALA A 425 -5.04 -64.57 -8.44
C ALA A 425 -5.26 -66.03 -8.03
N GLU A 426 -5.41 -66.92 -9.02
CA GLU A 426 -5.14 -68.36 -8.86
C GLU A 426 -3.67 -68.64 -9.22
N ALA A 427 -3.01 -69.47 -8.41
CA ALA A 427 -1.64 -69.94 -8.61
C ALA A 427 -1.57 -71.03 -9.71
N PRO A 428 -0.37 -71.35 -10.24
CA PRO A 428 0.35 -72.50 -9.66
C PRO A 428 1.91 -72.47 -9.71
N THR A 429 2.48 -73.23 -8.75
CA THR A 429 3.67 -74.13 -8.80
C THR A 429 5.11 -73.59 -8.96
N THR A 430 5.82 -73.55 -7.82
CA THR A 430 7.18 -74.08 -7.43
C THR A 430 8.12 -74.74 -8.47
N PRO A 431 9.42 -75.02 -8.14
CA PRO A 431 10.47 -74.24 -7.42
C PRO A 431 11.88 -74.39 -8.10
N CYS A 432 12.96 -73.78 -7.55
CA CYS A 432 14.29 -74.40 -7.31
C CYS A 432 15.49 -73.39 -7.20
N CYS A 433 16.18 -73.47 -6.05
CA CYS A 433 17.65 -73.46 -5.81
C CYS A 433 18.53 -72.25 -6.21
N SER A 434 19.64 -71.89 -5.56
CA SER A 434 20.29 -72.12 -4.26
C SER A 434 21.56 -71.22 -4.21
N ALA A 435 21.93 -70.84 -2.99
CA ALA A 435 23.18 -70.24 -2.47
C ALA A 435 24.46 -70.09 -3.34
N GLY A 436 25.15 -68.96 -3.15
CA GLY A 436 26.57 -68.74 -3.44
C GLY A 436 27.17 -67.63 -2.57
N VAL A 437 28.10 -68.02 -1.69
CA VAL A 437 28.78 -67.21 -0.65
C VAL A 437 29.86 -66.31 -1.25
N GLY A 438 30.03 -65.09 -0.74
CA GLY A 438 31.17 -64.21 -1.06
C GLY A 438 31.20 -62.95 -0.21
N ARG A 439 31.92 -63.00 0.91
CA ARG A 439 32.13 -61.93 1.89
C ARG A 439 33.22 -60.97 1.38
N ALA A 440 32.93 -59.66 1.30
CA ALA A 440 33.95 -58.61 1.32
C ALA A 440 33.37 -57.36 1.99
N GLN A 441 33.93 -57.05 3.15
CA GLN A 441 33.65 -55.93 4.02
C GLN A 441 34.39 -54.70 3.49
N GLY A 442 33.68 -53.60 3.25
CA GLY A 442 34.25 -52.34 2.74
C GLY A 442 33.41 -51.16 3.22
N CYS A 443 33.97 -50.44 4.18
CA CYS A 443 33.41 -49.38 4.99
C CYS A 443 32.59 -48.30 4.25
N CYS A 444 31.44 -47.98 4.83
CA CYS A 444 30.67 -46.77 4.60
C CYS A 444 31.52 -45.51 4.88
N ARG A 445 31.75 -44.69 3.86
CA ARG A 445 31.74 -43.22 3.94
C ARG A 445 31.03 -42.70 2.69
N GLY A 446 29.71 -42.82 2.70
CA GLY A 446 28.87 -42.05 1.79
C GLY A 446 28.92 -40.60 2.22
N ALA A 447 29.78 -39.81 1.57
CA ALA A 447 29.49 -38.40 1.43
C ALA A 447 28.19 -38.32 0.61
N GLY A 448 27.07 -38.06 1.27
CA GLY A 448 25.81 -37.82 0.59
C GLY A 448 26.00 -36.72 -0.45
N PRO A 449 25.44 -36.84 -1.66
CA PRO A 449 25.51 -35.76 -2.62
C PRO A 449 24.79 -34.56 -2.02
N CYS A 450 25.51 -33.45 -1.86
CA CYS A 450 24.94 -32.15 -1.53
C CYS A 450 23.77 -31.92 -2.49
N GLY A 451 22.54 -32.09 -2.02
CA GLY A 451 21.34 -31.94 -2.83
C GLY A 451 21.32 -30.51 -3.34
N ARG A 452 21.60 -30.32 -4.62
CA ARG A 452 21.42 -29.01 -5.27
C ARG A 452 19.92 -28.80 -5.36
N GLU A 453 19.34 -28.21 -4.32
CA GLU A 453 17.91 -27.87 -4.29
C GLU A 453 17.58 -27.07 -5.55
N ASP A 454 16.51 -27.46 -6.26
CA ASP A 454 16.05 -26.73 -7.43
C ASP A 454 15.67 -25.30 -6.99
N PRO A 455 16.36 -24.25 -7.48
CA PRO A 455 16.08 -22.87 -7.09
C PRO A 455 14.62 -22.49 -7.32
N ARG A 456 13.97 -23.13 -8.29
CA ARG A 456 12.55 -22.92 -8.58
C ARG A 456 11.64 -23.49 -7.50
N ALA A 457 11.96 -24.68 -6.97
CA ALA A 457 11.18 -25.29 -5.91
C ALA A 457 11.21 -24.42 -4.65
N SER A 458 12.42 -23.98 -4.24
CA SER A 458 12.60 -23.08 -3.09
C SER A 458 11.81 -21.77 -3.23
N VAL A 459 11.83 -21.14 -4.42
CA VAL A 459 11.02 -19.93 -4.65
C VAL A 459 9.52 -20.24 -4.53
N ILE A 460 9.03 -21.34 -5.12
CA ILE A 460 7.61 -21.71 -5.11
C ILE A 460 7.08 -21.98 -3.70
N GLU A 461 7.89 -22.57 -2.82
CA GLU A 461 7.53 -22.85 -1.42
C GLU A 461 7.36 -21.57 -0.59
N GLN A 462 8.03 -20.48 -0.99
CA GLN A 462 7.93 -19.18 -0.33
C GLN A 462 6.80 -18.30 -0.86
N LEU A 463 5.90 -18.81 -1.71
CA LEU A 463 4.81 -18.04 -2.32
C LEU A 463 3.44 -18.46 -1.77
N CYS A 464 2.53 -17.52 -1.57
CA CYS A 464 1.13 -17.85 -1.28
C CYS A 464 0.45 -18.51 -2.49
N TYR A 465 -0.70 -19.17 -2.27
CA TYR A 465 -1.44 -19.88 -3.33
C TYR A 465 -1.64 -19.02 -4.60
N GLY A 466 -2.16 -17.81 -4.45
CA GLY A 466 -2.42 -16.93 -5.59
C GLY A 466 -1.16 -16.52 -6.36
N CYS A 467 -0.03 -16.33 -5.66
CA CYS A 467 1.24 -16.04 -6.32
C CYS A 467 1.81 -17.28 -7.03
N ARG A 468 1.65 -18.47 -6.44
CA ARG A 468 2.05 -19.75 -7.07
C ARG A 468 1.29 -20.01 -8.36
N VAL A 469 -0.01 -19.73 -8.40
CA VAL A 469 -0.83 -19.89 -9.61
C VAL A 469 -0.28 -19.02 -10.75
N ASN A 470 -0.03 -17.73 -10.48
CA ASN A 470 0.53 -16.82 -11.48
C ASN A 470 1.97 -17.20 -11.89
N MET A 471 2.78 -17.70 -10.95
CA MET A 471 4.16 -18.12 -11.23
C MET A 471 4.25 -19.32 -12.19
N LYS A 472 3.19 -20.13 -12.32
CA LYS A 472 3.14 -21.22 -13.34
C LYS A 472 3.18 -20.68 -14.78
N ASP A 473 2.73 -19.45 -14.98
CA ASP A 473 2.77 -18.78 -16.29
C ASP A 473 4.13 -18.16 -16.61
N LEU A 474 5.08 -18.22 -15.67
CA LEU A 474 6.47 -17.82 -15.88
C LEU A 474 7.35 -19.08 -16.05
N PRO A 475 7.86 -19.37 -17.26
CA PRO A 475 8.57 -20.62 -17.54
C PRO A 475 9.98 -20.68 -16.93
N SER A 476 10.69 -19.55 -16.85
CA SER A 476 12.01 -19.43 -16.23
C SER A 476 12.04 -18.31 -15.19
N LEU A 477 12.83 -18.48 -14.13
CA LEU A 477 13.05 -17.45 -13.12
C LEU A 477 14.16 -16.47 -13.50
N ASP A 478 14.98 -16.76 -14.51
CA ASP A 478 16.12 -15.92 -14.92
C ASP A 478 15.74 -14.45 -15.23
N PRO A 479 14.58 -14.16 -15.85
CA PRO A 479 14.19 -12.78 -16.13
C PRO A 479 13.69 -12.00 -14.90
N LEU A 480 13.49 -12.65 -13.75
CA LEU A 480 13.00 -11.96 -12.55
C LEU A 480 14.03 -10.97 -12.02
N PRO A 481 13.59 -9.84 -11.44
CA PRO A 481 14.48 -8.91 -10.79
C PRO A 481 15.37 -9.58 -9.72
N PRO A 482 16.69 -9.29 -9.69
CA PRO A 482 17.64 -9.98 -8.81
C PRO A 482 17.27 -9.98 -7.34
N TYR A 483 16.69 -8.87 -6.84
CA TYR A 483 16.32 -8.73 -5.43
C TYR A 483 15.33 -9.78 -4.95
N ILE A 484 14.46 -10.28 -5.85
CA ILE A 484 13.48 -11.33 -5.53
C ILE A 484 14.20 -12.65 -5.28
N LEU A 485 15.11 -13.02 -6.18
CA LEU A 485 15.89 -14.24 -6.08
C LEU A 485 16.87 -14.20 -4.91
N THR A 486 17.52 -13.06 -4.69
CA THR A 486 18.43 -12.86 -3.56
C THR A 486 17.69 -12.94 -2.23
N GLU A 487 16.52 -12.30 -2.06
CA GLU A 487 15.77 -12.44 -0.80
C GLU A 487 15.23 -13.87 -0.63
N ALA A 488 14.85 -14.57 -1.70
CA ALA A 488 14.45 -15.97 -1.61
C ALA A 488 15.58 -16.85 -1.05
N GLN A 489 16.79 -16.68 -1.58
CA GLN A 489 17.99 -17.37 -1.09
C GLN A 489 18.29 -17.02 0.36
N LEU A 490 18.22 -15.73 0.73
CA LEU A 490 18.44 -15.29 2.11
C LEU A 490 17.42 -15.89 3.08
N ARG A 491 16.16 -16.04 2.67
CA ARG A 491 15.11 -16.67 3.48
C ARG A 491 15.37 -18.17 3.67
N SER A 492 15.76 -18.90 2.62
CA SER A 492 16.14 -20.31 2.72
C SER A 492 17.38 -20.50 3.60
N GLN A 493 18.40 -19.65 3.46
CA GLN A 493 19.59 -19.69 4.31
C GLN A 493 19.24 -19.41 5.78
N ARG A 494 18.41 -18.41 6.07
CA ARG A 494 17.94 -18.14 7.44
C ARG A 494 17.17 -19.32 8.01
N ALA A 495 16.30 -19.95 7.22
CA ALA A 495 15.55 -21.13 7.66
C ALA A 495 16.47 -22.32 7.97
N SER A 496 17.45 -22.60 7.09
CA SER A 496 18.46 -23.66 7.31
C SER A 496 19.28 -23.40 8.58
N VAL A 497 19.75 -22.17 8.78
CA VAL A 497 20.51 -21.79 9.97
C VAL A 497 19.67 -21.90 11.24
N LEU A 498 18.40 -21.48 11.20
CA LEU A 498 17.49 -21.64 12.34
C LEU A 498 17.22 -23.11 12.66
N GLN A 499 17.09 -23.96 11.64
CA GLN A 499 16.91 -25.40 11.81
C GLN A 499 18.15 -26.05 12.43
N GLU A 500 19.36 -25.68 11.97
CA GLU A 500 20.62 -26.12 12.58
C GLU A 500 20.71 -25.67 14.04
N ILE A 501 20.43 -24.40 14.34
CA ILE A 501 20.43 -23.89 15.73
C ILE A 501 19.42 -24.65 16.60
N GLN A 502 18.22 -24.93 16.08
CA GLN A 502 17.21 -25.70 16.80
C GLN A 502 17.65 -27.14 17.07
N GLU A 503 18.41 -27.75 16.15
CA GLU A 503 19.02 -29.07 16.34
C GLU A 503 20.12 -29.07 17.41
N TYR A 504 20.79 -27.94 17.66
CA TYR A 504 21.75 -27.78 18.77
C TYR A 504 21.10 -27.39 20.10
N LEU A 505 19.87 -26.88 20.09
CA LEU A 505 19.07 -26.55 21.27
C LEU A 505 18.25 -27.75 21.76
N ILE A 506 18.85 -28.95 21.79
CA ILE A 506 18.21 -30.12 22.44
C ILE A 506 18.05 -29.80 23.92
N ASP A 507 16.82 -29.97 24.39
CA ASP A 507 16.33 -29.70 25.73
C ASP A 507 17.30 -30.19 26.82
N SER A 508 17.71 -29.28 27.71
CA SER A 508 18.43 -29.62 28.94
C SER A 508 17.49 -30.20 30.02
N ASP A 509 16.28 -30.62 29.63
CA ASP A 509 15.21 -31.03 30.54
C ASP A 509 15.12 -32.56 30.77
N ASP A 510 16.06 -33.35 30.23
CA ASP A 510 16.10 -34.82 30.42
C ASP A 510 17.15 -35.31 31.45
N GLU A 511 17.68 -34.44 32.33
CA GLU A 511 18.48 -34.85 33.51
C GLU A 511 17.87 -34.38 34.83
N ALA A 512 16.65 -34.83 35.15
CA ALA A 512 16.14 -34.74 36.53
C ALA A 512 15.09 -35.82 36.85
N GLN A 513 15.38 -37.09 36.57
CA GLN A 513 14.60 -38.20 37.15
C GLN A 513 15.34 -39.56 37.13
N THR A 514 16.59 -39.58 37.59
CA THR A 514 17.26 -40.82 37.99
C THR A 514 18.08 -40.60 39.27
N GLY A 515 17.64 -41.20 40.38
CA GLY A 515 18.25 -41.17 41.72
C GLY A 515 17.51 -40.22 42.67
N GLU A 516 16.99 -40.59 43.84
CA GLU A 516 17.37 -41.59 44.85
C GLU A 516 16.06 -42.14 45.48
N SER A 517 15.87 -43.47 45.60
CA SER A 517 16.15 -44.31 46.78
C SER A 517 15.40 -43.91 48.07
#